data_AF-A0A8H6FLJ3-F1
#
_entry.id   AF-A0A8H6FLJ3-F1
#
_cell.length_a   1.000
_cell.length_b   1.000
_cell.length_c   1.000
_cell.angle_alpha   90.00
_cell.angle_beta   90.00
_cell.angle_gamma   90.00
#
_symmetry.space_group_name_H-M   'P 1'
#
loop_
_entity.id
_entity.type
_entity.pdbx_description
1 polymer ?
#
loop_
_entity_poly.entity_id
_entity_poly.type
_entity_poly.pdbx_seq_one_letter_code
_entity_poly.pdbx_strand_id
1 'polypeptide(L)'
;MDFASLMSAEISKSSSKPSSSPTPTPTEPTKKYLKRAELEAHRQQAYVDEQAAIQRDRESKLLKKRKLDEEDAARNAERDGKRRRLAEESRIRREEEEAKRERARRKRLGLPELPETTTAEDGTAVRGGEPDIPDPDLVAKLRALAEPALLFGETHVQRLRRYRRLVAPGPAPPAMTSGPIPTTLCLLPEAEMKVSPTLPKDVDGRTFLFRQLASYFTMVLTEWSRALARREEGVKESHQGRQAHGAYAQSRANMAPLFRKFEAGQLEEGILAPMVEIVVAAQERRYVDANDGYLRLSIGKAAWPIGVTMVGIHERSAREKLHESDAAAHIMSDEVTRKFLQSIKRCLSFAQTRWPPEDLMQLMG
;
A
#
# COMPACT_ATOMS: atom_id res chain seq x y z
N MET A 1 1.15 40.01 16.26
CA MET A 1 0.66 40.56 14.98
C MET A 1 -0.59 41.35 15.30
N ASP A 2 -0.50 42.66 15.15
CA ASP A 2 -1.42 43.62 15.76
C ASP A 2 -2.72 43.73 14.93
N PHE A 3 -3.81 43.15 15.44
CA PHE A 3 -5.11 43.08 14.76
C PHE A 3 -5.69 44.48 14.46
N ALA A 4 -5.33 45.46 15.30
CA ALA A 4 -5.69 46.87 15.13
C ALA A 4 -5.11 47.48 13.85
N SER A 5 -3.90 47.06 13.44
CA SER A 5 -3.26 47.54 12.21
C SER A 5 -3.90 46.97 10.95
N LEU A 6 -4.49 45.77 11.01
CA LEU A 6 -5.19 45.17 9.88
C LEU A 6 -6.59 45.79 9.72
N MET A 7 -7.30 46.02 10.83
CA MET A 7 -8.61 46.69 10.80
C MET A 7 -8.50 48.14 10.33
N SER A 8 -7.46 48.88 10.71
CA SER A 8 -7.28 50.25 10.21
C SER A 8 -6.92 50.29 8.71
N ALA A 9 -6.17 49.30 8.22
CA ALA A 9 -5.88 49.12 6.80
C ALA A 9 -7.13 48.77 5.97
N GLU A 10 -8.10 48.04 6.54
CA GLU A 10 -9.37 47.71 5.89
C GLU A 10 -10.36 48.87 5.92
N ILE A 11 -10.43 49.61 7.04
CA ILE A 11 -11.30 50.79 7.18
C ILE A 11 -10.83 51.90 6.22
N SER A 12 -9.52 52.15 6.13
CA SER A 12 -8.97 53.13 5.17
C SER A 12 -9.23 52.74 3.70
N LYS A 13 -9.22 51.45 3.36
CA LYS A 13 -9.61 50.94 2.03
C LYS A 13 -11.09 51.13 1.70
N SER A 14 -11.96 51.04 2.70
CA SER A 14 -13.40 51.28 2.53
C SER A 14 -13.79 52.77 2.53
N SER A 15 -12.98 53.62 3.18
CA SER A 15 -13.23 55.06 3.32
C SER A 15 -12.78 55.89 2.11
N SER A 16 -12.05 55.31 1.15
CA SER A 16 -11.59 56.00 -0.07
C SER A 16 -12.55 55.86 -1.25
N LYS A 17 -13.86 55.81 -1.01
CA LYS A 17 -14.89 56.09 -2.04
C LYS A 17 -15.20 57.59 -2.00
N PRO A 18 -14.70 58.42 -2.95
CA PRO A 18 -15.16 59.79 -3.06
C PRO A 18 -16.59 59.79 -3.62
N SER A 19 -17.56 59.97 -2.72
CA SER A 19 -18.82 60.63 -3.02
C SER A 19 -18.52 62.11 -3.23
N SER A 20 -18.20 62.50 -4.46
CA SER A 20 -18.23 63.90 -4.88
C SER A 20 -18.53 63.95 -6.37
N SER A 21 -19.77 64.34 -6.68
CA SER A 21 -20.15 64.97 -7.94
C SER A 21 -19.14 66.08 -8.29
N PRO A 22 -18.40 65.97 -9.40
CA PRO A 22 -17.67 67.11 -9.91
C PRO A 22 -18.60 67.88 -10.86
N THR A 23 -18.96 69.09 -10.46
CA THR A 23 -19.33 70.16 -11.39
C THR A 23 -18.25 70.23 -12.48
N PRO A 24 -18.58 70.18 -13.78
CA PRO A 24 -17.56 70.20 -14.82
C PRO A 24 -17.04 71.63 -14.97
N THR A 25 -15.81 71.88 -14.52
CA THR A 25 -15.01 73.02 -14.98
C THR A 25 -14.17 72.61 -16.20
N PRO A 26 -14.00 73.49 -17.19
CA PRO A 26 -13.69 73.09 -18.56
C PRO A 26 -12.22 73.34 -18.88
N THR A 27 -11.40 72.31 -18.87
CA THR A 27 -10.04 72.42 -19.43
C THR A 27 -9.53 71.07 -19.88
N GLU A 28 -10.00 70.62 -21.04
CA GLU A 28 -9.21 70.01 -22.12
C GLU A 28 -10.16 69.68 -23.28
N PRO A 29 -9.80 69.96 -24.54
CA PRO A 29 -10.66 69.66 -25.67
C PRO A 29 -10.71 68.14 -25.83
N THR A 30 -11.75 67.51 -25.27
CA THR A 30 -12.11 66.14 -25.62
C THR A 30 -12.33 66.13 -27.14
N LYS A 31 -11.38 65.53 -27.87
CA LYS A 31 -11.46 65.37 -29.32
C LYS A 31 -12.71 64.55 -29.61
N LYS A 32 -13.81 65.23 -29.94
CA LYS A 32 -15.14 64.65 -30.19
C LYS A 32 -15.13 63.65 -31.37
N TYR A 33 -14.05 63.63 -32.15
CA TYR A 33 -13.83 62.71 -33.26
C TYR A 33 -12.45 62.09 -33.13
N LEU A 34 -12.39 60.85 -32.62
CA LEU A 34 -11.20 60.02 -32.69
C LEU A 34 -11.21 59.24 -34.00
N LYS A 35 -10.06 59.16 -34.68
CA LYS A 35 -9.95 58.35 -35.89
C LYS A 35 -10.13 56.88 -35.51
N ARG A 36 -10.88 56.14 -36.31
CA ARG A 36 -11.17 54.71 -36.08
C ARG A 36 -9.90 53.88 -35.84
N ALA A 37 -8.82 54.21 -36.53
CA ALA A 37 -7.50 53.58 -36.34
C ALA A 37 -6.92 53.79 -34.92
N GLU A 38 -7.12 54.96 -34.31
CA GLU A 38 -6.62 55.25 -32.95
C GLU A 38 -7.44 54.52 -31.88
N LEU A 39 -8.77 54.39 -32.10
CA LEU A 39 -9.63 53.59 -31.22
C LEU A 39 -9.32 52.09 -31.29
N GLU A 40 -9.07 51.57 -32.49
CA GLU A 40 -8.70 50.16 -32.68
C GLU A 40 -7.29 49.88 -32.11
N ALA A 41 -6.34 50.80 -32.28
CA ALA A 41 -5.01 50.70 -31.66
C ALA A 41 -5.09 50.69 -30.14
N HIS A 42 -5.90 51.56 -29.53
CA HIS A 42 -6.10 51.58 -28.07
C HIS A 42 -6.76 50.29 -27.56
N ARG A 43 -7.70 49.69 -28.31
CA ARG A 43 -8.30 48.40 -27.96
C ARG A 43 -7.29 47.25 -28.06
N GLN A 44 -6.43 47.27 -29.08
CA GLN A 44 -5.37 46.27 -29.24
C GLN A 44 -4.32 46.38 -28.12
N GLN A 45 -3.91 47.61 -27.77
CA GLN A 45 -2.99 47.86 -26.65
C GLN A 45 -3.58 47.38 -25.32
N ALA A 46 -4.84 47.75 -25.02
CA ALA A 46 -5.52 47.28 -23.81
C ALA A 46 -5.60 45.75 -23.74
N TYR A 47 -5.86 45.07 -24.86
CA TYR A 47 -5.88 43.61 -24.91
C TYR A 47 -4.50 43.00 -24.69
N VAL A 48 -3.44 43.57 -25.27
CA VAL A 48 -2.06 43.08 -25.07
C VAL A 48 -1.62 43.29 -23.63
N ASP A 49 -1.95 44.43 -23.03
CA ASP A 49 -1.63 44.74 -21.63
C ASP A 49 -2.37 43.81 -20.67
N GLU A 50 -3.65 43.51 -20.96
CA GLU A 50 -4.45 42.54 -20.20
C GLU A 50 -3.85 41.12 -20.30
N GLN A 51 -3.46 40.67 -21.50
CA GLN A 51 -2.79 39.38 -21.68
C GLN A 51 -1.45 39.32 -20.95
N ALA A 52 -0.65 40.39 -21.00
CA ALA A 52 0.62 40.49 -20.30
C ALA A 52 0.42 40.49 -18.77
N ALA A 53 -0.65 41.11 -18.26
CA ALA A 53 -1.00 41.06 -16.83
C ALA A 53 -1.40 39.65 -16.39
N ILE A 54 -2.19 38.93 -17.20
CA ILE A 54 -2.57 37.54 -16.94
C ILE A 54 -1.34 36.62 -16.92
N GLN A 55 -0.39 36.82 -17.84
CA GLN A 55 0.86 36.05 -17.87
C GLN A 55 1.72 36.31 -16.63
N ARG A 56 1.93 37.58 -16.26
CA ARG A 56 2.67 37.94 -15.03
C ARG A 56 2.02 37.39 -13.76
N ASP A 57 0.68 37.41 -13.67
CA ASP A 57 -0.02 36.83 -12.52
C ASP A 57 0.19 35.30 -12.45
N ARG A 58 0.09 34.59 -13.59
CA ARG A 58 0.39 33.15 -13.67
C ARG A 58 1.84 32.84 -13.27
N GLU A 59 2.81 33.59 -13.78
CA GLU A 59 4.22 33.44 -13.42
C GLU A 59 4.45 33.69 -11.94
N SER A 60 3.84 34.74 -11.38
CA SER A 60 3.95 35.05 -9.95
C SER A 60 3.36 33.95 -9.06
N LYS A 61 2.25 33.32 -9.48
CA LYS A 61 1.64 32.19 -8.79
C LYS A 61 2.51 30.94 -8.86
N LEU A 62 3.13 30.67 -10.01
CA LEU A 62 4.06 29.55 -10.17
C LEU A 62 5.32 29.74 -9.32
N LEU A 63 5.89 30.96 -9.28
CA LEU A 63 7.05 31.26 -8.44
C LEU A 63 6.71 31.14 -6.95
N LYS A 64 5.56 31.65 -6.51
CA LYS A 64 5.09 31.48 -5.12
C LYS A 64 4.90 30.01 -4.77
N LYS A 65 4.33 29.20 -5.68
CA LYS A 65 4.16 27.76 -5.48
C LYS A 65 5.51 27.05 -5.34
N ARG A 66 6.45 27.30 -6.26
CA ARG A 66 7.80 26.72 -6.19
C ARG A 66 8.51 27.07 -4.89
N LYS A 67 8.40 28.33 -4.45
CA LYS A 67 9.00 28.78 -3.20
C LYS A 67 8.39 28.07 -1.98
N LEU A 68 7.07 27.89 -1.94
CA LEU A 68 6.40 27.14 -0.86
C LEU A 68 6.83 25.66 -0.86
N ASP A 69 6.88 25.03 -2.03
CA ASP A 69 7.30 23.63 -2.18
C ASP A 69 8.76 23.45 -1.71
N GLU A 70 9.65 24.41 -2.02
CA GLU A 70 11.05 24.43 -1.56
C GLU A 70 11.16 24.62 -0.03
N GLU A 71 10.39 25.54 0.55
CA GLU A 71 10.34 25.76 2.01
C GLU A 71 9.80 24.53 2.75
N ASP A 72 8.77 23.87 2.21
CA ASP A 72 8.21 22.63 2.77
C ASP A 72 9.19 21.45 2.67
N ALA A 73 9.88 21.32 1.53
CA ALA A 73 10.93 20.32 1.36
C ALA A 73 12.07 20.52 2.36
N ALA A 74 12.49 21.77 2.59
CA ALA A 74 13.51 22.11 3.59
C ALA A 74 13.06 21.74 5.01
N ARG A 75 11.84 22.12 5.42
CA ARG A 75 11.27 21.75 6.72
C ARG A 75 11.21 20.23 6.92
N ASN A 76 10.82 19.48 5.90
CA ASN A 76 10.76 18.02 5.95
C ASN A 76 12.16 17.39 6.07
N ALA A 77 13.14 17.90 5.31
CA ALA A 77 14.52 17.43 5.38
C ALA A 77 15.13 17.67 6.78
N GLU A 78 14.85 18.81 7.40
CA GLU A 78 15.28 19.08 8.79
C GLU A 78 14.66 18.12 9.80
N ARG A 79 13.35 17.83 9.68
CA ARG A 79 12.64 16.88 10.55
C ARG A 79 13.21 15.47 10.40
N ASP A 80 13.46 15.03 9.17
CA ASP A 80 14.04 13.72 8.89
C ASP A 80 15.49 13.62 9.38
N GLY A 81 16.28 14.69 9.24
CA GLY A 81 17.63 14.79 9.80
C GLY A 81 17.65 14.67 11.32
N LYS A 82 16.74 15.38 12.02
CA LYS A 82 16.57 15.27 13.48
C LYS A 82 16.16 13.85 13.89
N ARG A 83 15.21 13.23 13.17
CA ARG A 83 14.78 11.85 13.44
C ARG A 83 15.92 10.84 13.26
N ARG A 84 16.75 11.00 12.22
CA ARG A 84 17.91 10.14 11.97
C ARG A 84 18.95 10.25 13.08
N ARG A 85 19.29 11.47 13.53
CA ARG A 85 20.21 11.70 14.65
C ARG A 85 19.71 11.06 15.94
N LEU A 86 18.43 11.28 16.30
CA LEU A 86 17.83 10.66 17.48
C LEU A 86 17.79 9.13 17.38
N ALA A 87 17.54 8.58 16.18
CA ALA A 87 17.56 7.14 15.96
C ALA A 87 18.98 6.55 16.12
N GLU A 88 20.00 7.21 15.58
CA GLU A 88 21.41 6.81 15.76
C GLU A 88 21.85 6.89 17.22
N GLU A 89 21.54 7.98 17.92
CA GLU A 89 21.80 8.14 19.36
C GLU A 89 21.09 7.05 20.18
N SER A 90 19.83 6.74 19.86
CA SER A 90 19.08 5.67 20.53
C SER A 90 19.67 4.28 20.26
N ARG A 91 20.20 4.05 19.05
CA ARG A 91 20.83 2.78 18.68
C ARG A 91 22.14 2.60 19.44
N ILE A 92 22.99 3.61 19.47
CA ILE A 92 24.25 3.61 20.23
C ILE A 92 23.98 3.36 21.71
N ARG A 93 22.98 4.06 22.30
CA ARG A 93 22.60 3.85 23.70
C ARG A 93 22.14 2.43 24.00
N ARG A 94 21.34 1.81 23.10
CA ARG A 94 20.91 0.41 23.24
C ARG A 94 22.08 -0.55 23.14
N GLU A 95 22.97 -0.36 22.17
CA GLU A 95 24.17 -1.18 22.00
C GLU A 95 25.09 -1.09 23.23
N GLU A 96 25.28 0.10 23.82
CA GLU A 96 26.03 0.28 25.06
C GLU A 96 25.36 -0.38 26.28
N GLU A 97 24.04 -0.26 26.42
CA GLU A 97 23.29 -0.91 27.50
C GLU A 97 23.32 -2.42 27.38
N GLU A 98 23.19 -2.97 26.17
CA GLU A 98 23.34 -4.41 25.89
C GLU A 98 24.76 -4.89 26.17
N ALA A 99 25.78 -4.15 25.74
CA ALA A 99 27.18 -4.46 26.03
C ALA A 99 27.46 -4.44 27.55
N LYS A 100 26.92 -3.45 28.29
CA LYS A 100 27.03 -3.39 29.76
C LYS A 100 26.34 -4.57 30.44
N ARG A 101 25.14 -4.94 29.98
CA ARG A 101 24.40 -6.13 30.47
C ARG A 101 25.16 -7.41 30.18
N GLU A 102 25.76 -7.52 29.00
CA GLU A 102 26.56 -8.69 28.62
C GLU A 102 27.85 -8.79 29.45
N ARG A 103 28.58 -7.67 29.65
CA ARG A 103 29.74 -7.58 30.54
C ARG A 103 29.38 -7.95 31.98
N ALA A 104 28.26 -7.44 32.51
CA ALA A 104 27.79 -7.78 33.84
C ALA A 104 27.40 -9.26 33.97
N ARG A 105 26.72 -9.82 32.96
CA ARG A 105 26.37 -11.25 32.90
C ARG A 105 27.62 -12.14 32.89
N ARG A 106 28.66 -11.77 32.12
CA ARG A 106 29.95 -12.49 32.10
C ARG A 106 30.70 -12.38 33.43
N LYS A 107 30.75 -11.20 34.04
CA LYS A 107 31.35 -10.99 35.36
C LYS A 107 30.66 -11.84 36.44
N ARG A 108 29.33 -11.99 36.36
CA ARG A 108 28.56 -12.88 37.25
C ARG A 108 28.85 -14.37 37.03
N LEU A 109 29.23 -14.75 35.80
CA LEU A 109 29.53 -16.13 35.40
C LEU A 109 31.03 -16.49 35.47
N GLY A 110 31.90 -15.57 35.88
CA GLY A 110 33.34 -15.81 36.00
C GLY A 110 34.07 -15.99 34.65
N LEU A 111 33.49 -15.54 33.54
CA LEU A 111 34.08 -15.64 32.20
C LEU A 111 34.96 -14.40 31.90
N PRO A 112 36.12 -14.56 31.22
CA PRO A 112 36.97 -13.43 30.83
C PRO A 112 36.25 -12.41 29.93
N GLU A 113 36.65 -11.13 30.05
CA GLU A 113 36.07 -10.00 29.32
C GLU A 113 36.33 -10.13 27.81
N LEU A 114 35.34 -9.80 26.98
CA LEU A 114 35.53 -9.83 25.53
C LEU A 114 36.45 -8.68 25.12
N PRO A 115 37.48 -8.92 24.28
CA PRO A 115 38.28 -7.84 23.73
C PRO A 115 37.38 -6.89 22.95
N GLU A 116 37.59 -5.59 23.11
CA GLU A 116 36.94 -4.57 22.29
C GLU A 116 37.31 -4.88 20.84
N THR A 117 36.31 -5.03 19.98
CA THR A 117 36.53 -5.37 18.58
C THR A 117 37.18 -4.18 17.88
N THR A 118 38.50 -4.07 18.01
CA THR A 118 39.31 -3.39 17.02
C THR A 118 39.16 -4.14 15.71
N THR A 119 39.05 -3.35 14.66
CA THR A 119 38.84 -3.75 13.28
C THR A 119 39.65 -4.97 12.86
N ALA A 120 38.97 -5.84 12.12
CA ALA A 120 39.43 -7.10 11.57
C ALA A 120 40.72 -6.97 10.74
N GLU A 121 41.77 -7.66 11.19
CA GLU A 121 42.82 -8.24 10.35
C GLU A 121 43.14 -9.62 10.93
N ASP A 122 42.39 -10.62 10.49
CA ASP A 122 42.80 -12.01 10.27
C ASP A 122 41.57 -12.91 10.22
N GLY A 123 41.24 -13.35 9.00
CA GLY A 123 40.09 -14.18 8.68
C GLY A 123 40.25 -15.65 9.08
N THR A 124 40.74 -15.96 10.29
CA THR A 124 41.00 -17.33 10.74
C THR A 124 40.31 -17.72 12.05
N ALA A 125 39.59 -16.82 12.71
CA ALA A 125 38.84 -17.17 13.91
C ALA A 125 37.38 -17.54 13.60
N VAL A 126 37.06 -18.84 13.64
CA VAL A 126 35.69 -19.33 13.78
C VAL A 126 35.14 -18.76 15.10
N ARG A 127 34.19 -17.81 15.02
CA ARG A 127 33.52 -17.26 16.21
C ARG A 127 32.86 -18.41 16.98
N GLY A 128 33.22 -18.52 18.26
CA GLY A 128 33.06 -19.70 19.11
C GLY A 128 31.73 -20.44 19.03
N GLY A 129 31.83 -21.76 18.88
CA GLY A 129 30.75 -22.71 19.19
C GLY A 129 30.55 -23.86 18.19
N GLU A 130 31.10 -23.79 16.98
CA GLU A 130 30.83 -24.78 15.93
C GLU A 130 32.08 -25.62 15.58
N PRO A 131 31.96 -26.96 15.43
CA PRO A 131 33.09 -27.84 15.16
C PRO A 131 33.70 -27.56 13.77
N ASP A 132 34.94 -27.11 13.75
CA ASP A 132 35.68 -26.82 12.51
C ASP A 132 35.96 -28.11 11.72
N ILE A 133 35.85 -28.03 10.39
CA ILE A 133 36.18 -29.14 9.48
C ILE A 133 37.41 -28.70 8.69
N PRO A 134 38.52 -29.45 8.71
CA PRO A 134 39.72 -29.08 7.97
C PRO A 134 39.46 -28.88 6.46
N ASP A 135 40.13 -27.91 5.84
CA ASP A 135 40.10 -27.63 4.39
C ASP A 135 40.13 -28.88 3.47
N PRO A 136 41.03 -29.87 3.66
CA PRO A 136 41.09 -31.03 2.76
C PRO A 136 39.81 -31.88 2.81
N ASP A 137 39.23 -32.06 4.00
CA ASP A 137 38.00 -32.81 4.20
C ASP A 137 36.80 -32.05 3.63
N LEU A 138 36.79 -30.73 3.82
CA LEU A 138 35.75 -29.84 3.31
C LEU A 138 35.69 -29.86 1.78
N VAL A 139 36.85 -29.85 1.12
CA VAL A 139 36.97 -29.97 -0.34
C VAL A 139 36.51 -31.34 -0.84
N ALA A 140 36.91 -32.42 -0.16
CA ALA A 140 36.47 -33.78 -0.51
C ALA A 140 34.94 -33.91 -0.39
N LYS A 141 34.36 -33.36 0.68
CA LYS A 141 32.91 -33.36 0.92
C LYS A 141 32.13 -32.49 -0.09
N LEU A 142 32.65 -31.33 -0.49
CA LEU A 142 32.03 -30.49 -1.54
C LEU A 142 32.09 -31.15 -2.92
N ARG A 143 33.21 -31.81 -3.26
CA ARG A 143 33.32 -32.59 -4.50
C ARG A 143 32.36 -33.77 -4.54
N ALA A 144 32.14 -34.44 -3.40
CA ALA A 144 31.15 -35.52 -3.29
C ALA A 144 29.71 -35.04 -3.54
N LEU A 145 29.41 -33.76 -3.26
CA LEU A 145 28.12 -33.10 -3.54
C LEU A 145 28.06 -32.47 -4.96
N ALA A 146 29.06 -32.71 -5.81
CA ALA A 146 29.21 -32.12 -7.15
C ALA A 146 29.24 -30.57 -7.16
N GLU A 147 29.67 -29.95 -6.06
CA GLU A 147 29.79 -28.51 -5.92
C GLU A 147 31.24 -28.04 -6.11
N PRO A 148 31.50 -26.80 -6.60
CA PRO A 148 32.86 -26.28 -6.78
C PRO A 148 33.65 -26.26 -5.47
N ALA A 149 34.85 -26.83 -5.48
CA ALA A 149 35.72 -26.96 -4.30
C ALA A 149 36.08 -25.61 -3.64
N LEU A 150 36.20 -24.55 -4.44
CA LEU A 150 36.55 -23.21 -3.97
C LEU A 150 35.94 -22.17 -4.92
N LEU A 151 35.28 -21.15 -4.38
CA LEU A 151 34.80 -19.99 -5.13
C LEU A 151 35.78 -18.83 -5.05
N PHE A 152 35.80 -17.96 -6.06
CA PHE A 152 36.72 -16.82 -6.09
C PHE A 152 36.49 -15.88 -4.90
N GLY A 153 37.55 -15.60 -4.13
CA GLY A 153 37.50 -14.75 -2.93
C GLY A 153 36.88 -15.41 -1.69
N GLU A 154 36.59 -16.71 -1.71
CA GLU A 154 35.95 -17.41 -0.59
C GLU A 154 36.96 -17.76 0.53
N THR A 155 36.69 -17.30 1.75
CA THR A 155 37.49 -17.66 2.95
C THR A 155 37.09 -19.04 3.51
N HIS A 156 37.95 -19.67 4.33
CA HIS A 156 37.65 -20.98 4.96
C HIS A 156 36.29 -21.00 5.67
N VAL A 157 36.02 -19.96 6.47
CA VAL A 157 34.74 -19.82 7.19
C VAL A 157 33.54 -19.73 6.24
N GLN A 158 33.69 -19.05 5.10
CA GLN A 158 32.64 -18.95 4.09
C GLN A 158 32.40 -20.30 3.39
N ARG A 159 33.48 -21.02 3.07
CA ARG A 159 33.43 -22.38 2.51
C ARG A 159 32.77 -23.36 3.46
N LEU A 160 33.10 -23.29 4.76
CA LEU A 160 32.51 -24.11 5.81
C LEU A 160 31.02 -23.81 5.99
N ARG A 161 30.62 -22.53 5.95
CA ARG A 161 29.20 -22.13 5.96
C ARG A 161 28.45 -22.62 4.71
N ARG A 162 29.08 -22.57 3.53
CA ARG A 162 28.49 -23.08 2.28
C ARG A 162 28.26 -24.58 2.36
N TYR A 163 29.28 -25.35 2.75
CA TYR A 163 29.15 -26.79 2.97
C TYR A 163 28.06 -27.13 3.99
N ARG A 164 28.03 -26.43 5.13
CA ARG A 164 26.98 -26.63 6.14
C ARG A 164 25.59 -26.25 5.63
N ARG A 165 25.45 -25.23 4.76
CA ARG A 165 24.16 -24.89 4.12
C ARG A 165 23.67 -26.00 3.18
N LEU A 166 24.59 -26.70 2.52
CA LEU A 166 24.27 -27.80 1.60
C LEU A 166 23.97 -29.11 2.33
N VAL A 167 24.66 -29.38 3.45
CA VAL A 167 24.52 -30.62 4.22
C VAL A 167 23.52 -30.53 5.36
N ALA A 168 23.33 -29.34 5.94
CA ALA A 168 22.23 -29.15 6.86
C ALA A 168 20.94 -29.52 6.13
N PRO A 169 20.08 -30.38 6.71
CA PRO A 169 18.68 -30.41 6.33
C PRO A 169 18.09 -29.07 6.75
N GLY A 170 18.36 -28.02 5.96
CA GLY A 170 17.57 -26.82 6.03
C GLY A 170 16.13 -27.20 5.73
N PRO A 171 15.12 -26.50 6.29
CA PRO A 171 13.78 -26.64 5.76
C PRO A 171 13.90 -26.36 4.26
N ALA A 172 13.61 -27.35 3.42
CA ALA A 172 13.52 -27.13 1.99
C ALA A 172 12.67 -25.87 1.81
N PRO A 173 13.06 -24.90 0.96
CA PRO A 173 12.19 -23.77 0.69
C PRO A 173 10.83 -24.37 0.35
N PRO A 174 9.76 -24.00 1.09
CA PRO A 174 8.47 -24.68 0.96
C PRO A 174 8.13 -24.68 -0.51
N ALA A 175 7.98 -25.87 -1.09
CA ALA A 175 7.80 -26.03 -2.52
C ALA A 175 6.63 -25.14 -2.94
N MET A 176 6.92 -24.09 -3.70
CA MET A 176 5.88 -23.14 -4.08
C MET A 176 4.89 -23.90 -4.96
N THR A 177 3.61 -23.85 -4.60
CA THR A 177 2.59 -24.53 -5.40
C THR A 177 2.57 -23.96 -6.81
N SER A 178 2.40 -24.83 -7.81
CA SER A 178 2.26 -24.47 -9.22
C SER A 178 0.86 -23.94 -9.53
N GLY A 179 0.37 -22.99 -8.73
CA GLY A 179 -0.92 -22.34 -8.89
C GLY A 179 -0.82 -20.99 -9.62
N PRO A 180 -1.96 -20.37 -9.97
CA PRO A 180 -2.01 -19.03 -10.58
C PRO A 180 -1.37 -17.96 -9.67
N ILE A 181 -1.45 -18.16 -8.36
CA ILE A 181 -0.73 -17.39 -7.34
C ILE A 181 0.23 -18.39 -6.66
N PRO A 182 1.55 -18.12 -6.68
CA PRO A 182 2.51 -19.00 -6.04
C PRO A 182 2.41 -18.84 -4.52
N THR A 183 2.27 -19.96 -3.81
CA THR A 183 2.08 -19.98 -2.35
C THR A 183 2.91 -21.08 -1.71
N THR A 184 3.26 -20.90 -0.45
CA THR A 184 3.97 -21.89 0.37
C THR A 184 3.00 -22.86 1.07
N LEU A 185 1.70 -22.54 1.08
CA LEU A 185 0.65 -23.38 1.63
C LEU A 185 0.44 -24.64 0.78
N CYS A 186 0.42 -25.80 1.42
CA CYS A 186 0.03 -27.05 0.78
C CYS A 186 -1.48 -27.03 0.47
N LEU A 187 -1.82 -26.90 -0.82
CA LEU A 187 -3.19 -26.89 -1.30
C LEU A 187 -3.88 -28.24 -1.04
N LEU A 188 -5.17 -28.18 -0.74
CA LEU A 188 -6.01 -29.34 -0.44
C LEU A 188 -6.77 -29.81 -1.69
N PRO A 189 -7.08 -31.12 -1.81
CA PRO A 189 -7.99 -31.64 -2.83
C PRO A 189 -9.41 -31.08 -2.70
N GLU A 190 -10.18 -31.07 -3.78
CA GLU A 190 -11.54 -30.49 -3.83
C GLU A 190 -12.50 -31.02 -2.75
N ALA A 191 -12.37 -32.30 -2.37
CA ALA A 191 -13.19 -32.92 -1.33
C ALA A 191 -13.01 -32.26 0.06
N GLU A 192 -11.81 -31.77 0.37
CA GLU A 192 -11.45 -31.17 1.65
C GLU A 192 -11.54 -29.64 1.64
N MET A 193 -11.86 -29.03 0.49
CA MET A 193 -12.00 -27.57 0.36
C MET A 193 -13.29 -27.02 1.00
N LYS A 194 -14.24 -27.87 1.41
CA LYS A 194 -15.50 -27.43 2.03
C LYS A 194 -15.22 -26.75 3.36
N VAL A 195 -15.55 -25.46 3.42
CA VAL A 195 -15.32 -24.64 4.60
C VAL A 195 -16.48 -24.83 5.58
N SER A 196 -16.18 -24.98 6.86
CA SER A 196 -17.21 -24.96 7.91
C SER A 196 -17.63 -23.51 8.22
N PRO A 197 -18.93 -23.21 8.43
CA PRO A 197 -19.37 -21.88 8.81
C PRO A 197 -18.85 -21.44 10.19
N THR A 198 -18.44 -22.38 11.04
CA THR A 198 -17.90 -22.08 12.37
C THR A 198 -16.40 -21.84 12.32
N LEU A 199 -15.96 -20.68 12.80
CA LEU A 199 -14.53 -20.35 12.90
C LEU A 199 -13.83 -21.22 13.96
N PRO A 200 -12.75 -21.93 13.60
CA PRO A 200 -11.91 -22.62 14.57
C PRO A 200 -11.20 -21.62 15.50
N LYS A 201 -11.20 -21.93 16.80
CA LYS A 201 -10.43 -21.18 17.80
C LYS A 201 -8.98 -21.67 17.91
N ASP A 202 -8.73 -22.93 17.53
CA ASP A 202 -7.42 -23.56 17.61
C ASP A 202 -6.47 -23.06 16.51
N VAL A 203 -5.18 -22.98 16.83
CA VAL A 203 -4.14 -22.52 15.90
C VAL A 203 -4.03 -23.47 14.69
N ASP A 204 -4.12 -24.78 14.93
CA ASP A 204 -4.08 -25.79 13.87
C ASP A 204 -5.33 -25.72 12.99
N GLY A 205 -6.50 -25.53 13.61
CA GLY A 205 -7.77 -25.34 12.89
C GLY A 205 -7.77 -24.08 12.03
N ARG A 206 -7.20 -22.97 12.52
CA ARG A 206 -7.02 -21.73 11.74
C ARG A 206 -6.06 -21.94 10.57
N THR A 207 -4.95 -22.67 10.79
CA THR A 207 -3.99 -23.00 9.72
C THR A 207 -4.65 -23.87 8.65
N PHE A 208 -5.46 -24.85 9.05
CA PHE A 208 -6.23 -25.67 8.12
C PHE A 208 -7.25 -24.84 7.33
N LEU A 209 -7.98 -23.94 8.01
CA LEU A 209 -8.92 -23.01 7.37
C LEU A 209 -8.22 -22.14 6.32
N PHE A 210 -7.05 -21.59 6.61
CA PHE A 210 -6.27 -20.82 5.63
C PHE A 210 -5.87 -21.66 4.42
N ARG A 211 -5.53 -22.94 4.61
CA ARG A 211 -5.29 -23.87 3.51
C ARG A 211 -6.57 -24.12 2.69
N GLN A 212 -7.72 -24.29 3.33
CA GLN A 212 -9.01 -24.44 2.63
C GLN A 212 -9.35 -23.20 1.79
N LEU A 213 -9.25 -22.00 2.36
CA LEU A 213 -9.50 -20.73 1.67
C LEU A 213 -8.53 -20.53 0.49
N ALA A 214 -7.24 -20.74 0.72
CA ALA A 214 -6.23 -20.65 -0.33
C ALA A 214 -6.51 -21.63 -1.48
N SER A 215 -6.93 -22.86 -1.15
CA SER A 215 -7.26 -23.91 -2.12
C SER A 215 -8.51 -23.55 -2.93
N TYR A 216 -9.56 -23.05 -2.29
CA TYR A 216 -10.77 -22.59 -2.96
C TYR A 216 -10.49 -21.45 -3.95
N PHE A 217 -9.81 -20.39 -3.52
CA PHE A 217 -9.48 -19.27 -4.42
C PHE A 217 -8.54 -19.69 -5.54
N THR A 218 -7.60 -20.60 -5.27
CA THR A 218 -6.72 -21.17 -6.30
C THR A 218 -7.53 -21.94 -7.34
N MET A 219 -8.49 -22.75 -6.92
CA MET A 219 -9.38 -23.50 -7.81
C MET A 219 -10.21 -22.55 -8.69
N VAL A 220 -10.83 -21.52 -8.10
CA VAL A 220 -11.62 -20.52 -8.85
C VAL A 220 -10.77 -19.77 -9.88
N LEU A 221 -9.58 -19.30 -9.49
CA LEU A 221 -8.67 -18.60 -10.41
C LEU A 221 -8.16 -19.51 -11.54
N THR A 222 -7.92 -20.79 -11.24
CA THR A 222 -7.51 -21.78 -12.23
C THR A 222 -8.64 -22.01 -13.24
N GLU A 223 -9.87 -22.21 -12.78
CA GLU A 223 -11.04 -22.35 -13.66
C GLU A 223 -11.30 -21.07 -14.47
N TRP A 224 -11.08 -19.89 -13.90
CA TRP A 224 -11.17 -18.62 -14.62
C TRP A 224 -10.14 -18.54 -15.74
N SER A 225 -8.88 -18.90 -15.47
CA SER A 225 -7.83 -18.94 -16.49
C SER A 225 -8.18 -19.91 -17.63
N ARG A 226 -8.69 -21.10 -17.30
CA ARG A 226 -9.13 -22.11 -18.27
C ARG A 226 -10.33 -21.62 -19.09
N ALA A 227 -11.26 -20.92 -18.47
CA ALA A 227 -12.41 -20.34 -19.16
C ALA A 227 -12.00 -19.23 -20.13
N LEU A 228 -11.00 -18.41 -19.79
CA LEU A 228 -10.42 -17.41 -20.69
C LEU A 228 -9.65 -18.05 -21.85
N ALA A 229 -8.89 -19.11 -21.58
CA ALA A 229 -8.09 -19.80 -22.58
C ALA A 229 -8.95 -20.51 -23.65
N ARG A 230 -10.11 -21.04 -23.26
CA ARG A 230 -11.05 -21.75 -24.15
C ARG A 230 -11.84 -20.85 -25.11
N ARG A 231 -11.77 -19.53 -24.97
CA ARG A 231 -12.48 -18.60 -25.87
C ARG A 231 -11.88 -18.64 -27.29
N GLU A 232 -12.73 -18.38 -28.29
CA GLU A 232 -12.28 -18.22 -29.67
C GLU A 232 -11.32 -17.04 -29.81
N GLU A 233 -10.38 -17.12 -30.77
CA GLU A 233 -9.33 -16.12 -30.94
C GLU A 233 -9.89 -14.74 -31.26
N GLY A 234 -10.93 -14.66 -32.10
CA GLY A 234 -11.62 -13.40 -32.39
C GLY A 234 -12.25 -12.75 -31.14
N VAL A 235 -12.73 -13.55 -30.18
CA VAL A 235 -13.25 -13.04 -28.91
C VAL A 235 -12.11 -12.59 -28.00
N LYS A 236 -10.97 -13.29 -27.98
CA LYS A 236 -9.79 -12.89 -27.20
C LYS A 236 -9.23 -11.55 -27.66
N GLU A 237 -9.14 -11.35 -28.97
CA GLU A 237 -8.64 -10.11 -29.56
C GLU A 237 -9.63 -8.95 -29.46
N SER A 238 -10.92 -9.24 -29.28
CA SER A 238 -11.95 -8.22 -29.08
C SER A 238 -11.66 -7.34 -27.85
N HIS A 239 -12.22 -6.13 -27.83
CA HIS A 239 -12.11 -5.23 -26.69
C HIS A 239 -12.60 -5.87 -25.38
N GLN A 240 -13.72 -6.59 -25.45
CA GLN A 240 -14.30 -7.30 -24.29
C GLN A 240 -13.39 -8.45 -23.82
N GLY A 241 -12.77 -9.18 -24.75
CA GLY A 241 -11.81 -10.25 -24.42
C GLY A 241 -10.58 -9.72 -23.69
N ARG A 242 -9.96 -8.66 -24.21
CA ARG A 242 -8.81 -8.00 -23.57
C ARG A 242 -9.16 -7.44 -22.21
N GLN A 243 -10.33 -6.81 -22.07
CA GLN A 243 -10.82 -6.29 -20.79
C GLN A 243 -11.01 -7.43 -19.76
N ALA A 244 -11.63 -8.54 -20.16
CA ALA A 244 -11.82 -9.70 -19.28
C ALA A 244 -10.49 -10.34 -18.84
N HIS A 245 -9.52 -10.45 -19.75
CA HIS A 245 -8.18 -10.93 -19.41
C HIS A 245 -7.45 -9.96 -18.46
N GLY A 246 -7.57 -8.65 -18.70
CA GLY A 246 -7.04 -7.62 -17.81
C GLY A 246 -7.65 -7.68 -16.41
N ALA A 247 -8.97 -7.90 -16.31
CA ALA A 247 -9.66 -8.07 -15.04
C ALA A 247 -9.15 -9.28 -14.26
N TYR A 248 -8.93 -10.42 -14.92
CA TYR A 248 -8.32 -11.62 -14.33
C TYR A 248 -6.89 -11.35 -13.84
N ALA A 249 -6.04 -10.77 -14.69
CA ALA A 249 -4.65 -10.47 -14.33
C ALA A 249 -4.56 -9.52 -13.14
N GLN A 250 -5.42 -8.49 -13.09
CA GLN A 250 -5.50 -7.56 -11.98
C GLN A 250 -5.99 -8.26 -10.70
N SER A 251 -7.04 -9.08 -10.79
CA SER A 251 -7.55 -9.85 -9.65
C SER A 251 -6.49 -10.77 -9.06
N ARG A 252 -5.74 -11.48 -9.92
CA ARG A 252 -4.64 -12.36 -9.51
C ARG A 252 -3.53 -11.59 -8.77
N ALA A 253 -3.13 -10.43 -9.28
CA ALA A 253 -2.11 -9.60 -8.65
C ALA A 253 -2.59 -9.03 -7.30
N ASN A 254 -3.84 -8.54 -7.26
CA ASN A 254 -4.45 -7.97 -6.06
C ASN A 254 -4.70 -9.00 -4.96
N MET A 255 -4.83 -10.29 -5.29
CA MET A 255 -4.99 -11.37 -4.31
C MET A 255 -3.67 -11.87 -3.73
N ALA A 256 -2.52 -11.62 -4.37
CA ALA A 256 -1.22 -12.09 -3.86
C ALA A 256 -0.93 -11.67 -2.39
N PRO A 257 -1.24 -10.43 -1.94
CA PRO A 257 -1.10 -10.05 -0.53
C PRO A 257 -1.99 -10.84 0.42
N LEU A 258 -3.20 -11.26 -0.01
CA LEU A 258 -4.10 -12.08 0.79
C LEU A 258 -3.49 -13.47 1.03
N PHE A 259 -2.91 -14.08 0.00
CA PHE A 259 -2.21 -15.36 0.14
C PHE A 259 -1.00 -15.27 1.08
N ARG A 260 -0.24 -14.17 1.05
CA ARG A 260 0.82 -13.93 2.05
C ARG A 260 0.28 -13.81 3.47
N LYS A 261 -0.90 -13.21 3.66
CA LYS A 261 -1.58 -13.16 4.97
C LYS A 261 -2.03 -14.54 5.44
N PHE A 262 -2.48 -15.41 4.52
CA PHE A 262 -2.80 -16.81 4.83
C PHE A 262 -1.56 -17.60 5.24
N GLU A 263 -0.44 -17.40 4.56
CA GLU A 263 0.85 -18.03 4.91
C GLU A 263 1.37 -17.59 6.27
N ALA A 264 1.25 -16.31 6.59
CA ALA A 264 1.64 -15.77 7.89
C ALA A 264 0.65 -16.12 9.02
N GLY A 265 -0.56 -16.56 8.70
CA GLY A 265 -1.65 -16.73 9.67
C GLY A 265 -2.11 -15.40 10.31
N GLN A 266 -1.87 -14.28 9.64
CA GLN A 266 -2.07 -12.91 10.16
C GLN A 266 -3.22 -12.20 9.44
N LEU A 267 -4.43 -12.78 9.52
CA LEU A 267 -5.65 -12.14 9.06
C LEU A 267 -6.51 -11.73 10.25
N GLU A 268 -6.97 -10.48 10.24
CA GLU A 268 -7.84 -9.93 11.28
C GLU A 268 -9.17 -10.69 11.33
N GLU A 269 -9.66 -10.99 12.53
CA GLU A 269 -10.90 -11.76 12.73
C GLU A 269 -12.12 -11.05 12.12
N GLY A 270 -12.13 -9.71 12.14
CA GLY A 270 -13.18 -8.90 11.49
C GLY A 270 -13.24 -9.05 9.96
N ILE A 271 -12.16 -9.51 9.32
CA ILE A 271 -12.13 -9.81 7.87
C ILE A 271 -12.31 -11.32 7.64
N LEU A 272 -11.72 -12.15 8.50
CA LEU A 272 -11.76 -13.61 8.37
C LEU A 272 -13.19 -14.16 8.51
N ALA A 273 -13.96 -13.72 9.52
CA ALA A 273 -15.31 -14.24 9.74
C ALA A 273 -16.23 -13.99 8.53
N PRO A 274 -16.34 -12.75 8.03
CA PRO A 274 -17.18 -12.50 6.85
C PRO A 274 -16.62 -13.17 5.59
N MET A 275 -15.30 -13.30 5.45
CA MET A 275 -14.71 -14.04 4.32
C MET A 275 -15.12 -15.50 4.31
N VAL A 276 -15.16 -16.15 5.48
CA VAL A 276 -15.65 -17.53 5.61
C VAL A 276 -17.12 -17.62 5.25
N GLU A 277 -17.97 -16.71 5.75
CA GLU A 277 -19.39 -16.65 5.38
C GLU A 277 -19.58 -16.53 3.86
N ILE A 278 -18.83 -15.65 3.21
CA ILE A 278 -18.86 -15.45 1.75
C ILE A 278 -18.48 -16.74 1.02
N VAL A 279 -17.40 -17.42 1.43
CA VAL A 279 -16.94 -18.64 0.77
C VAL A 279 -17.91 -19.79 0.99
N VAL A 280 -18.47 -19.96 2.19
CA VAL A 280 -19.49 -20.97 2.48
C VAL A 280 -20.73 -20.76 1.61
N ALA A 281 -21.27 -19.54 1.57
CA ALA A 281 -22.42 -19.21 0.74
C ALA A 281 -22.14 -19.43 -0.75
N ALA A 282 -20.93 -19.09 -1.22
CA ALA A 282 -20.52 -19.33 -2.60
C ALA A 282 -20.38 -20.84 -2.93
N GLN A 283 -19.88 -21.65 -1.99
CA GLN A 283 -19.78 -23.11 -2.13
C GLN A 283 -21.17 -23.78 -2.19
N GLU A 284 -22.15 -23.23 -1.49
CA GLU A 284 -23.56 -23.64 -1.53
C GLU A 284 -24.34 -23.06 -2.72
N ARG A 285 -23.68 -22.28 -3.60
CA ARG A 285 -24.27 -21.59 -4.74
C ARG A 285 -25.35 -20.57 -4.35
N ARG A 286 -25.28 -20.00 -3.15
CA ARG A 286 -26.12 -18.89 -2.68
C ARG A 286 -25.41 -17.55 -2.89
N TYR A 287 -25.38 -17.07 -4.13
CA TYR A 287 -24.55 -15.91 -4.48
C TYR A 287 -25.10 -14.57 -3.98
N VAL A 288 -26.41 -14.46 -3.75
CA VAL A 288 -26.99 -13.25 -3.12
C VAL A 288 -26.52 -13.14 -1.67
N ASP A 289 -26.56 -14.24 -0.92
CA ASP A 289 -26.08 -14.29 0.46
C ASP A 289 -24.57 -14.01 0.53
N ALA A 290 -23.79 -14.58 -0.41
CA ALA A 290 -22.36 -14.29 -0.53
C ALA A 290 -22.09 -12.80 -0.83
N ASN A 291 -22.90 -12.17 -1.67
CA ASN A 291 -22.77 -10.75 -1.97
C ASN A 291 -23.20 -9.86 -0.79
N ASP A 292 -24.21 -10.25 -0.02
CA ASP A 292 -24.58 -9.54 1.21
C ASP A 292 -23.43 -9.55 2.23
N GLY A 293 -22.79 -10.71 2.42
CA GLY A 293 -21.58 -10.83 3.23
C GLY A 293 -20.45 -9.91 2.74
N TYR A 294 -20.24 -9.84 1.42
CA TYR A 294 -19.27 -8.92 0.81
C TYR A 294 -19.62 -7.44 1.05
N LEU A 295 -20.89 -7.05 0.91
CA LEU A 295 -21.33 -5.67 1.14
C LEU A 295 -21.15 -5.28 2.61
N ARG A 296 -21.53 -6.17 3.53
CA ARG A 296 -21.34 -5.97 4.97
C ARG A 296 -19.87 -5.77 5.33
N LEU A 297 -18.97 -6.52 4.71
CA LEU A 297 -17.52 -6.41 4.93
C LEU A 297 -16.91 -5.15 4.30
N SER A 298 -17.33 -4.78 3.09
CA SER A 298 -16.75 -3.67 2.33
C SER A 298 -17.24 -2.29 2.76
N ILE A 299 -18.49 -2.19 3.21
CA ILE A 299 -19.12 -0.94 3.65
C ILE A 299 -19.05 -0.82 5.19
N GLY A 300 -19.06 -1.94 5.90
CA GLY A 300 -19.22 -1.96 7.36
C GLY A 300 -20.65 -1.63 7.79
N LYS A 301 -20.89 -1.54 9.10
CA LYS A 301 -22.19 -1.17 9.70
C LYS A 301 -22.43 0.36 9.69
N ALA A 302 -21.69 1.11 8.85
CA ALA A 302 -21.75 2.55 8.81
C ALA A 302 -23.03 3.03 8.11
N ALA A 303 -23.69 4.03 8.66
CA ALA A 303 -24.76 4.73 7.94
C ALA A 303 -24.21 5.54 6.74
N TRP A 304 -22.93 5.96 6.78
CA TRP A 304 -22.27 6.78 5.78
C TRP A 304 -20.84 6.28 5.48
N PRO A 305 -20.65 5.39 4.49
CA PRO A 305 -19.36 4.72 4.25
C PRO A 305 -18.31 5.58 3.53
N ILE A 306 -18.76 6.61 2.82
CA ILE A 306 -17.90 7.61 2.17
C ILE A 306 -18.23 8.92 2.88
N GLY A 307 -17.29 9.44 3.66
CA GLY A 307 -17.50 10.66 4.46
C GLY A 307 -18.11 11.78 3.62
N VAL A 308 -19.14 12.45 4.17
CA VAL A 308 -19.87 13.51 3.46
C VAL A 308 -19.16 14.84 3.68
N THR A 309 -18.25 15.21 2.79
CA THR A 309 -17.63 16.55 2.81
C THR A 309 -18.62 17.60 2.29
N MET A 310 -18.73 18.72 3.01
CA MET A 310 -19.52 19.94 2.72
C MET A 310 -20.60 19.83 1.61
N VAL A 311 -21.84 19.58 2.02
CA VAL A 311 -23.05 19.70 1.20
C VAL A 311 -23.87 20.85 1.78
N GLY A 312 -23.82 22.00 1.13
CA GLY A 312 -24.50 23.25 1.53
C GLY A 312 -23.54 24.40 1.85
N ILE A 313 -24.02 25.63 1.64
CA ILE A 313 -23.27 26.89 1.86
C ILE A 313 -23.14 27.22 3.37
N HIS A 314 -23.94 26.57 4.22
CA HIS A 314 -23.98 26.85 5.66
C HIS A 314 -23.51 25.63 6.46
N GLU A 315 -22.52 25.85 7.32
CA GLU A 315 -22.01 24.87 8.28
C GLU A 315 -22.98 24.75 9.47
N ARG A 316 -23.32 23.52 9.87
CA ARG A 316 -24.24 23.24 10.98
C ARG A 316 -23.55 22.33 12.00
N SER A 317 -23.76 22.57 13.30
CA SER A 317 -23.14 21.82 14.40
C SER A 317 -23.43 20.31 14.41
N ALA A 318 -24.56 19.86 13.82
CA ALA A 318 -24.84 18.44 13.62
C ALA A 318 -23.88 17.75 12.62
N ARG A 319 -23.12 18.53 11.85
CA ARG A 319 -22.17 18.06 10.84
C ARG A 319 -20.87 17.55 11.44
N GLU A 320 -20.40 18.12 12.55
CA GLU A 320 -19.20 17.64 13.26
C GLU A 320 -19.39 16.20 13.78
N LYS A 321 -20.58 15.86 14.28
CA LYS A 321 -20.92 14.50 14.71
C LYS A 321 -20.93 13.47 13.57
N LEU A 322 -21.07 13.90 12.32
CA LEU A 322 -20.92 13.04 11.15
C LEU A 322 -19.44 12.84 10.78
N HIS A 323 -18.58 13.82 11.07
CA HIS A 323 -17.13 13.72 10.87
C HIS A 323 -16.45 12.81 11.91
N GLU A 324 -16.95 12.79 13.15
CA GLU A 324 -16.42 11.88 14.21
C GLU A 324 -16.83 10.40 14.04
N SER A 325 -17.78 10.10 13.14
CA SER A 325 -18.21 8.72 12.86
C SER A 325 -17.23 7.92 11.97
N ASP A 326 -15.96 8.33 11.94
CA ASP A 326 -14.84 7.69 11.24
C ASP A 326 -14.48 6.28 11.75
N ALA A 327 -15.12 5.81 12.84
CA ALA A 327 -14.88 4.50 13.41
C ALA A 327 -15.19 3.32 12.46
N ALA A 328 -15.97 3.54 11.40
CA ALA A 328 -16.37 2.48 10.46
C ALA A 328 -15.51 2.42 9.18
N ALA A 329 -14.52 3.29 9.02
CA ALA A 329 -13.67 3.35 7.83
C ALA A 329 -12.44 2.42 7.86
N HIS A 330 -12.25 1.59 8.90
CA HIS A 330 -10.99 0.86 9.10
C HIS A 330 -10.68 -0.15 7.98
N ILE A 331 -11.69 -0.76 7.33
CA ILE A 331 -11.45 -1.74 6.27
C ILE A 331 -11.23 -1.06 4.91
N MET A 332 -11.93 0.06 4.66
CA MET A 332 -11.72 0.85 3.43
C MET A 332 -10.50 1.77 3.52
N SER A 333 -9.93 2.06 4.68
CA SER A 333 -8.73 2.88 4.81
C SER A 333 -7.47 2.15 4.31
N ASP A 334 -7.43 0.82 4.39
CA ASP A 334 -6.36 0.00 3.83
C ASP A 334 -6.62 -0.35 2.34
N GLU A 335 -5.84 0.27 1.46
CA GLU A 335 -5.91 0.06 0.01
C GLU A 335 -5.59 -1.38 -0.41
N VAL A 336 -4.73 -2.09 0.33
CA VAL A 336 -4.42 -3.49 0.05
C VAL A 336 -5.64 -4.36 0.31
N THR A 337 -6.30 -4.13 1.44
CA THR A 337 -7.54 -4.81 1.82
C THR A 337 -8.66 -4.57 0.83
N ARG A 338 -8.89 -3.31 0.46
CA ARG A 338 -9.86 -2.94 -0.57
C ARG A 338 -9.63 -3.69 -1.90
N LYS A 339 -8.37 -3.78 -2.36
CA LYS A 339 -8.03 -4.43 -3.63
C LYS A 339 -8.29 -5.93 -3.63
N PHE A 340 -7.93 -6.65 -2.58
CA PHE A 340 -8.22 -8.10 -2.53
C PHE A 340 -9.73 -8.36 -2.34
N LEU A 341 -10.45 -7.52 -1.58
CA LEU A 341 -11.91 -7.63 -1.45
C LEU A 341 -12.62 -7.47 -2.81
N GLN A 342 -12.26 -6.44 -3.58
CA GLN A 342 -12.77 -6.28 -4.94
C GLN A 342 -12.46 -7.50 -5.83
N SER A 343 -11.30 -8.12 -5.61
CA SER A 343 -10.90 -9.32 -6.35
C SER A 343 -11.71 -10.55 -5.94
N ILE A 344 -12.07 -10.68 -4.66
CA ILE A 344 -13.02 -11.70 -4.16
C ILE A 344 -14.37 -11.52 -4.84
N LYS A 345 -14.91 -10.30 -4.92
CA LYS A 345 -16.17 -10.04 -5.63
C LYS A 345 -16.10 -10.47 -7.10
N ARG A 346 -15.01 -10.16 -7.80
CA ARG A 346 -14.82 -10.63 -9.19
C ARG A 346 -14.77 -12.16 -9.29
N CYS A 347 -14.16 -12.83 -8.31
CA CYS A 347 -14.19 -14.30 -8.23
C CYS A 347 -15.61 -14.82 -8.02
N LEU A 348 -16.45 -14.17 -7.21
CA LEU A 348 -17.87 -14.53 -7.06
C LEU A 348 -18.66 -14.37 -8.36
N SER A 349 -18.48 -13.25 -9.06
CA SER A 349 -19.10 -13.02 -10.38
C SER A 349 -18.67 -14.06 -11.43
N PHE A 350 -17.43 -14.55 -11.35
CA PHE A 350 -17.00 -15.66 -12.19
C PHE A 350 -17.56 -17.00 -11.70
N ALA A 351 -17.60 -17.24 -10.40
CA ALA A 351 -18.14 -18.47 -9.81
C ALA A 351 -19.60 -18.68 -10.18
N GLN A 352 -20.45 -17.63 -10.12
CA GLN A 352 -21.86 -17.75 -10.50
C GLN A 352 -22.07 -18.11 -11.97
N THR A 353 -21.18 -17.67 -12.86
CA THR A 353 -21.29 -17.98 -14.30
C THR A 353 -20.77 -19.38 -14.60
N ARG A 354 -19.80 -19.87 -13.81
CA ARG A 354 -19.25 -21.23 -13.94
C ARG A 354 -20.12 -22.29 -13.28
N TRP A 355 -20.68 -21.98 -12.11
CA TRP A 355 -21.53 -22.83 -11.29
C TRP A 355 -22.82 -22.08 -10.95
N PRO A 356 -23.81 -22.05 -11.86
CA PRO A 356 -25.04 -21.31 -11.62
C PRO A 356 -25.78 -21.80 -10.38
N PRO A 357 -26.52 -20.91 -9.69
CA PRO A 357 -27.36 -21.31 -8.56
C PRO A 357 -28.49 -22.23 -9.01
N GLU A 358 -28.93 -23.11 -8.12
CA GLU A 358 -30.11 -23.96 -8.36
C GLU A 358 -31.41 -23.12 -8.38
N ASP A 359 -31.46 -22.08 -7.55
CA ASP A 359 -32.53 -21.09 -7.52
C ASP A 359 -32.11 -19.81 -8.27
N LEU A 360 -32.88 -19.42 -9.28
CA LEU A 360 -32.62 -18.20 -10.06
C LEU A 360 -32.67 -16.93 -9.20
N MET A 361 -33.38 -16.92 -8.07
CA MET A 361 -33.38 -15.79 -7.13
C MET A 361 -32.03 -15.56 -6.47
N GLN A 362 -31.13 -16.55 -6.49
CA GLN A 362 -29.79 -16.48 -5.93
C GLN A 362 -28.75 -15.96 -6.92
N LEU A 363 -29.15 -15.38 -8.06
CA LEU A 363 -28.22 -14.79 -9.02
C LEU A 363 -27.72 -13.41 -8.57
N MET A 364 -26.39 -13.26 -8.50
CA MET A 364 -25.62 -12.01 -8.44
C MET A 364 -25.93 -11.04 -9.59
N GLY A 365 -26.83 -10.06 -9.41
CA GLY A 365 -27.08 -8.96 -10.37
C GLY A 365 -25.95 -7.95 -10.48
#